data_AF-A0AAD7MH63-F1
#
_entry.id   AF-A0AAD7MH63-F1
#
_cell.length_a   1.000
_cell.length_b   1.000
_cell.length_c   1.000
_cell.angle_alpha   90.00
_cell.angle_beta   90.00
_cell.angle_gamma   90.00
#
_symmetry.space_group_name_H-M   'P 1'
#
loop_
_entity.id
_entity.type
_entity.pdbx_description
1 polymer ?
#
loop_
_entity_poly.entity_id
_entity_poly.type
_entity_poly.pdbx_seq_one_letter_code
_entity_poly.pdbx_strand_id
1 'polypeptide(L)'
;MRESNFAFPAQNKACVCITSQLYDRRALDTSSALPLFNSLQHLTYLTSTSPRIREIMTMDGGLERLVRMLHEFCLAPPPAASPAAFYGLLPANFHPPRPPAQLNPPAGQFDKHAASRFSLAFRCVVNIGVRGSEPIRSRVVQAGTLDVVGCILEAWLAGRGFAVGPSTSATGLPRETREARAARRAAAAAAGRGRAEPVSFSYIIFTIFHF
;
A
#
# COMPACT_ATOMS: atom_id res chain seq x y z
N MET A 1 4.53 22.12 -16.39
CA MET A 1 5.72 21.26 -16.29
C MET A 1 5.28 19.83 -16.58
N ARG A 2 5.75 19.27 -17.70
CA ARG A 2 5.38 17.92 -18.16
C ARG A 2 6.27 16.95 -17.40
N GLU A 3 5.73 16.14 -16.50
CA GLU A 3 6.49 15.05 -15.92
C GLU A 3 6.87 14.09 -17.04
N SER A 4 8.18 13.97 -17.26
CA SER A 4 8.77 13.17 -18.31
C SER A 4 8.46 11.70 -18.03
N ASN A 5 7.57 11.13 -18.84
CA ASN A 5 7.69 9.70 -19.14
C ASN A 5 9.16 9.46 -19.49
N PHE A 6 9.87 8.65 -18.70
CA PHE A 6 11.25 8.26 -18.98
C PHE A 6 11.29 7.37 -20.23
N ALA A 7 11.17 7.99 -21.39
CA ALA A 7 11.59 7.45 -22.67
C ALA A 7 12.94 8.10 -23.00
N PHE A 8 13.88 7.35 -23.59
CA PHE A 8 15.10 7.89 -24.19
C PHE A 8 14.97 7.82 -25.73
N PRO A 9 14.36 8.82 -26.39
CA PRO A 9 14.05 8.74 -27.81
C PRO A 9 15.30 8.64 -28.69
N ALA A 10 16.40 9.29 -28.29
CA ALA A 10 17.67 9.28 -29.04
C ALA A 10 18.33 7.89 -29.13
N GLN A 11 17.96 6.94 -28.25
CA GLN A 11 18.50 5.58 -28.26
C GLN A 11 17.43 4.51 -28.55
N ASN A 12 16.18 4.90 -28.83
CA ASN A 12 15.05 3.99 -29.03
C ASN A 12 14.90 2.93 -27.91
N LYS A 13 15.20 3.29 -26.66
CA LYS A 13 15.08 2.40 -25.48
C LYS A 13 13.87 2.83 -24.62
N ALA A 14 13.03 1.85 -24.29
CA ALA A 14 11.91 2.00 -23.36
C ALA A 14 12.41 2.16 -21.90
N CYS A 15 11.45 2.37 -20.97
CA CYS A 15 11.57 2.21 -19.51
C CYS A 15 12.83 1.43 -19.12
N VAL A 16 13.70 2.00 -18.29
CA VAL A 16 14.68 1.17 -17.60
C VAL A 16 13.88 0.28 -16.65
N CYS A 17 13.82 -1.02 -16.93
CA CYS A 17 13.03 -1.96 -16.15
C CYS A 17 13.97 -2.96 -15.44
N ILE A 18 13.59 -3.41 -14.25
CA ILE A 18 14.38 -4.42 -13.50
C ILE A 18 14.19 -5.79 -14.15
N THR A 19 15.28 -6.54 -14.31
CA THR A 19 15.27 -7.92 -14.81
C THR A 19 15.86 -8.88 -13.78
N SER A 20 15.89 -10.18 -14.06
CA SER A 20 16.53 -11.17 -13.17
C SER A 20 18.04 -11.02 -13.01
N GLN A 21 18.69 -10.18 -13.83
CA GLN A 21 20.14 -9.97 -13.83
C GLN A 21 20.54 -8.50 -13.61
N LEU A 22 19.62 -7.57 -13.83
CA LEU A 22 19.89 -6.14 -13.78
C LEU A 22 18.92 -5.43 -12.86
N TYR A 23 19.47 -4.72 -11.89
CA TYR A 23 18.75 -3.77 -11.05
C TYR A 23 19.15 -2.35 -11.43
N ASP A 24 18.15 -1.50 -11.69
CA ASP A 24 18.31 -0.06 -11.81
C ASP A 24 17.18 0.61 -11.01
N ARG A 25 17.56 1.46 -10.06
CA ARG A 25 16.65 2.22 -9.20
C ARG A 25 15.56 2.95 -9.99
N ARG A 26 15.90 3.52 -11.14
CA ARG A 26 15.02 4.40 -11.92
C ARG A 26 13.76 3.68 -12.38
N ALA A 27 13.80 2.35 -12.46
CA ALA A 27 12.64 1.52 -12.73
C ALA A 27 11.52 1.67 -11.67
N LEU A 28 11.87 2.04 -10.44
CA LEU A 28 10.93 2.29 -9.33
C LEU A 28 10.34 3.72 -9.35
N ASP A 29 10.90 4.61 -10.17
CA ASP A 29 10.45 6.00 -10.32
C ASP A 29 9.51 6.18 -11.53
N THR A 30 9.09 5.09 -12.18
CA THR A 30 8.15 5.15 -13.30
C THR A 30 6.75 5.56 -12.87
N SER A 31 6.10 6.41 -13.68
CA SER A 31 4.71 6.86 -13.49
C SER A 31 3.68 5.86 -14.00
N SER A 32 4.09 4.91 -14.85
CA SER A 32 3.18 3.94 -15.46
C SER A 32 3.02 2.69 -14.58
N ALA A 33 1.77 2.26 -14.39
CA ALA A 33 1.43 1.16 -13.49
C ALA A 33 1.99 -0.21 -13.94
N LEU A 34 1.97 -0.48 -15.25
CA LEU A 34 2.40 -1.76 -15.82
C LEU A 34 3.93 -1.97 -15.75
N PRO A 35 4.79 -1.03 -16.18
CA PRO A 35 6.25 -1.15 -16.02
C PRO A 35 6.68 -1.23 -14.55
N LEU A 36 5.98 -0.52 -13.66
CA LEU A 36 6.23 -0.62 -12.22
C LEU A 36 5.91 -2.03 -11.71
N PHE A 37 4.77 -2.59 -12.10
CA PHE A 37 4.39 -3.95 -11.74
C PHE A 37 5.44 -4.98 -12.18
N ASN A 38 5.88 -4.92 -13.44
CA ASN A 38 6.92 -5.81 -13.96
C ASN A 38 8.25 -5.65 -13.19
N SER A 39 8.65 -4.42 -12.90
CA SER A 39 9.87 -4.14 -12.15
C SER A 39 9.81 -4.70 -10.72
N LEU A 40 8.68 -4.52 -10.02
CA LEU A 40 8.47 -5.09 -8.68
C LEU A 40 8.43 -6.62 -8.69
N GLN A 41 7.87 -7.23 -9.74
CA GLN A 41 7.83 -8.67 -9.91
C GLN A 41 9.26 -9.26 -9.99
N HIS A 42 10.12 -8.70 -10.85
CA HIS A 42 11.50 -9.14 -10.96
C HIS A 42 12.33 -8.78 -9.71
N LEU A 43 12.07 -7.63 -9.10
CA LEU A 43 12.75 -7.21 -7.88
C LEU A 43 12.45 -8.13 -6.70
N THR A 44 11.23 -8.70 -6.62
CA THR A 44 10.87 -9.67 -5.59
C THR A 44 11.81 -10.88 -5.64
N TYR A 45 12.11 -11.38 -6.84
CA TYR A 45 13.08 -12.45 -7.03
C TYR A 45 14.50 -12.01 -6.64
N LEU A 46 14.97 -10.87 -7.15
CA LEU A 46 16.32 -10.37 -6.86
C LEU A 46 16.58 -10.14 -5.37
N THR A 47 15.63 -9.52 -4.66
CA THR A 47 15.75 -9.26 -3.22
C THR A 47 15.78 -10.55 -2.40
N SER A 48 15.13 -11.61 -2.89
CA SER A 48 15.13 -12.92 -2.25
C SER A 48 16.45 -13.69 -2.44
N THR A 49 17.09 -13.58 -3.61
CA THR A 49 18.24 -14.42 -4.00
C THR A 49 19.59 -13.70 -3.88
N SER A 50 19.65 -12.39 -4.10
CA SER A 50 20.92 -11.66 -4.21
C SER A 50 21.22 -10.78 -2.98
N PRO A 51 22.23 -11.12 -2.15
CA PRO A 51 22.66 -10.25 -1.06
C PRO A 51 23.17 -8.90 -1.58
N ARG A 52 23.84 -8.90 -2.73
CA ARG A 52 24.37 -7.69 -3.35
C ARG A 52 23.27 -6.69 -3.72
N ILE A 53 22.13 -7.17 -4.22
CA ILE A 53 20.99 -6.30 -4.50
C ILE A 53 20.44 -5.69 -3.22
N ARG A 54 20.31 -6.47 -2.14
CA ARG A 54 19.86 -5.95 -0.84
C ARG A 54 20.77 -4.83 -0.33
N GLU A 55 22.09 -4.98 -0.46
CA GLU A 55 23.05 -3.92 -0.12
C GLU A 55 22.82 -2.67 -0.97
N ILE A 56 22.79 -2.81 -2.30
CA ILE A 56 22.62 -1.68 -3.22
C ILE A 56 21.36 -0.88 -2.88
N MET A 57 20.24 -1.57 -2.64
CA MET A 57 18.96 -0.95 -2.31
C MET A 57 18.96 -0.11 -1.02
N THR A 58 19.87 -0.39 -0.08
CA THR A 58 20.01 0.39 1.16
C THR A 58 20.85 1.66 0.98
N MET A 59 21.59 1.75 -0.13
CA MET A 59 22.54 2.84 -0.40
C MET A 59 22.03 3.80 -1.48
N ASP A 60 21.33 3.30 -2.49
CA ASP A 60 20.83 4.10 -3.61
C ASP A 60 19.48 4.77 -3.32
N GLY A 61 18.93 4.56 -2.12
CA GLY A 61 17.63 5.07 -1.67
C GLY A 61 16.43 4.19 -2.08
N GLY A 62 16.65 3.05 -2.74
CA GLY A 62 15.62 2.26 -3.44
C GLY A 62 14.61 1.71 -2.45
N LEU A 63 15.10 1.40 -1.26
CA LEU A 63 14.32 1.04 -0.09
C LEU A 63 13.35 2.15 0.35
N GLU A 64 13.80 3.39 0.45
CA GLU A 64 12.97 4.55 0.79
C GLU A 64 11.87 4.78 -0.26
N ARG A 65 12.17 4.51 -1.54
CA ARG A 65 11.17 4.57 -2.61
C ARG A 65 10.09 3.48 -2.44
N LEU A 66 10.49 2.25 -2.09
CA LEU A 66 9.53 1.17 -1.77
C LEU A 66 8.66 1.53 -0.56
N VAL A 67 9.27 2.01 0.53
CA VAL A 67 8.55 2.41 1.75
C VAL A 67 7.56 3.53 1.44
N ARG A 68 7.96 4.54 0.66
CA ARG A 68 7.06 5.62 0.23
C ARG A 68 5.85 5.09 -0.55
N MET A 69 6.06 4.17 -1.50
CA MET A 69 4.96 3.55 -2.24
C MET A 69 3.97 2.81 -1.32
N LEU A 70 4.49 2.09 -0.32
CA LEU A 70 3.65 1.38 0.66
C LEU A 70 2.87 2.36 1.53
N HIS A 71 3.52 3.42 2.01
CA HIS A 71 2.90 4.43 2.84
C HIS A 71 1.81 5.21 2.09
N GLU A 72 2.06 5.62 0.84
CA GLU A 72 1.07 6.28 -0.02
C GLU A 72 -0.19 5.43 -0.20
N PHE A 73 -0.04 4.11 -0.40
CA PHE A 73 -1.17 3.20 -0.50
C PHE A 73 -1.94 3.05 0.81
N CYS A 74 -1.27 3.08 1.97
CA CYS A 74 -1.92 3.01 3.27
C CYS A 74 -2.74 4.26 3.59
N LEU A 75 -2.22 5.44 3.23
CA LEU A 75 -2.90 6.72 3.48
C LEU A 75 -4.09 6.96 2.54
N ALA A 76 -3.93 6.57 1.27
CA ALA A 76 -4.91 6.84 0.24
C ALA A 76 -4.95 5.67 -0.75
N PRO A 77 -5.62 4.55 -0.39
CA PRO A 77 -5.77 3.44 -1.32
C PRO A 77 -6.53 3.95 -2.56
N PRO A 78 -5.98 3.74 -3.78
CA PRO A 78 -6.62 4.22 -4.99
C PRO A 78 -7.99 3.55 -5.17
N PRO A 79 -9.01 4.30 -5.62
CA PRO A 79 -10.31 3.75 -5.95
C PRO A 79 -10.16 2.71 -7.07
N ALA A 80 -11.17 1.86 -7.28
CA ALA A 80 -11.19 0.95 -8.43
C ALA A 80 -10.98 1.73 -9.74
N ALA A 81 -9.78 1.58 -10.30
CA ALA A 81 -9.46 2.06 -11.61
C ALA A 81 -10.00 1.08 -12.65
N SER A 82 -10.46 1.60 -13.79
CA SER A 82 -10.79 0.77 -14.94
C SER A 82 -9.52 0.01 -15.39
N PRO A 83 -9.63 -1.26 -15.80
CA PRO A 83 -8.47 -2.05 -16.25
C PRO A 83 -7.76 -1.40 -17.45
N ALA A 84 -8.50 -0.65 -18.26
CA ALA A 84 -7.95 0.17 -19.34
C ALA A 84 -6.91 1.21 -18.83
N ALA A 85 -7.04 1.70 -17.60
CA ALA A 85 -6.09 2.66 -17.03
C ALA A 85 -4.75 2.00 -16.69
N PHE A 86 -4.80 0.75 -16.21
CA PHE A 86 -3.61 -0.04 -15.93
C PHE A 86 -2.81 -0.34 -17.20
N TYR A 87 -3.50 -0.72 -18.28
CA TYR A 87 -2.89 -1.00 -19.57
C TYR A 87 -2.57 0.26 -20.40
N GLY A 88 -2.86 1.46 -19.90
CA GLY A 88 -2.62 2.70 -20.64
C GLY A 88 -3.48 2.86 -21.89
N LEU A 89 -4.65 2.21 -21.92
CA LEU A 89 -5.59 2.22 -23.04
C LEU A 89 -6.57 3.41 -22.98
N LEU A 90 -6.55 4.19 -21.91
CA LEU A 90 -7.35 5.41 -21.81
C LEU A 90 -6.67 6.59 -22.52
N PRO A 91 -7.47 7.53 -23.07
CA PRO A 91 -6.95 8.73 -23.69
C PRO A 91 -6.07 9.52 -22.71
N ALA A 92 -5.02 10.18 -23.23
CA ALA A 92 -4.07 10.97 -22.42
C ALA A 92 -4.71 12.12 -21.61
N ASN A 93 -5.93 12.53 -21.97
CA ASN A 93 -6.70 13.57 -21.27
C ASN A 93 -7.69 13.01 -20.23
N PHE A 94 -7.71 11.70 -20.01
CA PHE A 94 -8.58 11.09 -19.02
C PHE A 94 -7.99 11.25 -17.62
N HIS A 95 -8.46 12.26 -16.90
CA HIS A 95 -8.21 12.40 -15.47
C HIS A 95 -9.35 11.70 -14.71
N PRO A 96 -9.11 10.53 -14.10
CA PRO A 96 -10.10 9.99 -13.18
C PRO A 96 -10.31 11.01 -12.05
N PRO A 97 -11.56 11.31 -11.67
CA PRO A 97 -11.82 12.21 -10.55
C PRO A 97 -11.12 11.65 -9.31
N ARG A 98 -10.27 12.46 -8.68
CA ARG A 98 -9.63 12.12 -7.39
C ARG A 98 -10.77 11.93 -6.37
N PRO A 99 -11.03 10.72 -5.87
CA PRO A 99 -12.03 10.54 -4.84
C PRO A 99 -11.55 11.23 -3.56
N PRO A 100 -12.48 11.62 -2.67
CA PRO A 100 -12.11 12.10 -1.34
C PRO A 100 -11.23 11.05 -0.64
N ALA A 101 -10.16 11.51 0.02
CA ALA A 101 -9.30 10.66 0.83
C ALA A 101 -10.17 9.95 1.89
N GLN A 102 -10.37 8.64 1.71
CA GLN A 102 -11.09 7.81 2.64
C GLN A 102 -10.13 6.76 3.19
N LEU A 103 -9.96 6.77 4.51
CA LEU A 103 -9.28 5.71 5.25
C LEU A 103 -9.91 4.32 4.99
N ASN A 104 -11.14 4.27 4.45
CA ASN A 104 -11.83 3.02 4.14
C ASN A 104 -12.94 3.17 3.07
N PRO A 105 -12.65 2.91 1.78
CA PRO A 105 -13.69 2.80 0.74
C PRO A 105 -14.66 1.63 0.99
N PRO A 106 -15.95 1.72 0.61
CA PRO A 106 -16.90 0.61 0.71
C PRO A 106 -16.47 -0.58 -0.15
N ALA A 107 -16.63 -1.80 0.36
CA ALA A 107 -16.17 -3.03 -0.30
C ALA A 107 -16.72 -3.21 -1.71
N GLY A 108 -15.80 -3.48 -2.66
CA GLY A 108 -16.13 -3.82 -4.05
C GLY A 108 -15.46 -2.92 -5.09
N GLN A 109 -14.88 -1.78 -4.69
CA GLN A 109 -14.22 -0.83 -5.60
C GLN A 109 -12.77 -0.53 -5.18
N PHE A 110 -11.93 -1.55 -5.02
CA PHE A 110 -10.49 -1.37 -4.84
C PHE A 110 -9.74 -1.72 -6.12
N ASP A 111 -8.74 -0.94 -6.49
CA ASP A 111 -7.87 -1.28 -7.61
C ASP A 111 -7.03 -2.53 -7.27
N LYS A 112 -7.43 -3.67 -7.83
CA LYS A 112 -6.73 -4.95 -7.69
C LYS A 112 -5.26 -4.84 -8.11
N HIS A 113 -4.97 -4.07 -9.16
CA HIS A 113 -3.61 -3.90 -9.65
C HIS A 113 -2.75 -3.03 -8.73
N ALA A 114 -3.35 -2.03 -8.06
CA ALA A 114 -2.66 -1.30 -7.00
C ALA A 114 -2.37 -2.20 -5.79
N ALA A 115 -3.34 -3.02 -5.36
CA ALA A 115 -3.13 -3.98 -4.27
C ALA A 115 -2.05 -5.03 -4.58
N SER A 116 -1.96 -5.51 -5.83
CA SER A 116 -0.88 -6.40 -6.25
C SER A 116 0.49 -5.70 -6.21
N ARG A 117 0.59 -4.46 -6.66
CA ARG A 117 1.83 -3.67 -6.56
C ARG A 117 2.26 -3.44 -5.11
N PHE A 118 1.31 -3.10 -4.24
CA PHE A 118 1.55 -3.01 -2.79
C PHE A 118 2.14 -4.32 -2.25
N SER A 119 1.52 -5.45 -2.59
CA SER A 119 1.96 -6.77 -2.13
C SER A 119 3.38 -7.12 -2.59
N LEU A 120 3.72 -6.80 -3.85
CA LEU A 120 5.08 -7.02 -4.38
C LEU A 120 6.12 -6.10 -3.72
N ALA A 121 5.79 -4.81 -3.54
CA ALA A 121 6.67 -3.87 -2.86
C ALA A 121 6.91 -4.29 -1.39
N PHE A 122 5.86 -4.72 -0.70
CA PHE A 122 5.95 -5.20 0.68
C PHE A 122 6.82 -6.44 0.78
N ARG A 123 6.63 -7.42 -0.13
CA ARG A 123 7.50 -8.60 -0.24
C ARG A 123 8.96 -8.23 -0.46
N CYS A 124 9.27 -7.22 -1.28
CA CYS A 124 10.65 -6.75 -1.47
C CYS A 124 11.25 -6.24 -0.15
N VAL A 125 10.52 -5.37 0.58
CA VAL A 125 10.97 -4.83 1.87
C VAL A 125 11.18 -5.95 2.91
N VAL A 126 10.24 -6.89 3.00
CA VAL A 126 10.33 -8.06 3.90
C VAL A 126 11.52 -8.95 3.54
N ASN A 127 11.74 -9.23 2.25
CA ASN A 127 12.90 -9.99 1.78
C ASN A 127 14.22 -9.31 2.17
N ILE A 128 14.30 -7.99 2.02
CA ILE A 128 15.48 -7.20 2.42
C ILE A 128 15.71 -7.31 3.93
N GLY A 129 14.65 -7.16 4.74
CA GLY A 129 14.75 -7.21 6.20
C GLY A 129 15.10 -8.61 6.74
N VAL A 130 14.37 -9.64 6.34
CA VAL A 130 14.53 -11.01 6.88
C VAL A 130 15.84 -11.65 6.44
N ARG A 131 16.30 -11.38 5.20
CA ARG A 131 17.54 -11.96 4.64
C ARG A 131 18.74 -11.00 4.74
N GLY A 132 18.56 -9.82 5.32
CA GLY A 132 19.58 -8.79 5.47
C GLY A 132 20.47 -9.02 6.69
N SER A 133 21.71 -8.56 6.61
CA SER A 133 22.60 -8.40 7.77
C SER A 133 22.06 -7.35 8.73
N GLU A 134 22.63 -7.27 9.93
CA GLU A 134 22.22 -6.27 10.94
C GLU A 134 22.26 -4.81 10.43
N PRO A 135 23.30 -4.36 9.69
CA PRO A 135 23.29 -3.02 9.09
C PRO A 135 22.13 -2.82 8.12
N ILE A 136 21.81 -3.84 7.29
CA ILE A 136 20.68 -3.78 6.36
C ILE A 136 19.35 -3.66 7.12
N ARG A 137 19.15 -4.46 8.18
CA ARG A 137 17.94 -4.38 9.01
C ARG A 137 17.78 -3.00 9.66
N SER A 138 18.87 -2.41 10.12
CA SER A 138 18.87 -1.05 10.66
C SER A 138 18.46 -0.02 9.60
N ARG A 139 18.95 -0.16 8.36
CA ARG A 139 18.55 0.69 7.23
C ARG A 139 17.07 0.53 6.86
N VAL A 140 16.51 -0.69 6.92
CA VAL A 140 15.07 -0.93 6.70
C VAL A 140 14.20 -0.16 7.70
N VAL A 141 14.62 -0.12 8.97
CA VAL A 141 13.94 0.66 10.00
C VAL A 141 14.08 2.16 9.71
N GLN A 142 15.31 2.63 9.45
CA GLN A 142 15.59 4.04 9.14
C GLN A 142 14.88 4.55 7.89
N ALA A 143 14.58 3.68 6.93
CA ALA A 143 13.84 4.02 5.72
C ALA A 143 12.34 4.27 5.97
N GLY A 144 11.82 4.05 7.19
CA GLY A 144 10.43 4.30 7.56
C GLY A 144 9.51 3.08 7.50
N THR A 145 10.06 1.86 7.49
CA THR A 145 9.23 0.64 7.40
C THR A 145 8.29 0.49 8.60
N LEU A 146 8.64 1.01 9.78
CA LEU A 146 7.80 0.93 10.98
C LEU A 146 6.48 1.68 10.82
N ASP A 147 6.48 2.84 10.14
CA ASP A 147 5.26 3.62 9.90
C ASP A 147 4.29 2.83 9.02
N VAL A 148 4.81 2.16 7.99
CA VAL A 148 4.03 1.27 7.12
C VAL A 148 3.43 0.11 7.91
N VAL A 149 4.22 -0.54 8.76
CA VAL A 149 3.74 -1.65 9.60
C VAL A 149 2.66 -1.16 10.57
N GLY A 150 2.84 0.02 11.17
CA GLY A 150 1.83 0.69 11.99
C GLY A 150 0.52 0.87 11.23
N CYS A 151 0.56 1.46 10.04
CA CYS A 151 -0.61 1.65 9.19
C CYS A 151 -1.32 0.32 8.83
N ILE A 152 -0.57 -0.74 8.52
CA ILE A 152 -1.14 -2.06 8.21
C ILE A 152 -1.84 -2.65 9.44
N LEU A 153 -1.22 -2.55 10.62
CA LEU A 153 -1.79 -3.05 11.88
C LEU A 153 -3.03 -2.26 12.29
N GLU A 154 -3.00 -0.94 12.16
CA GLU A 154 -4.15 -0.06 12.38
C GLU A 154 -5.32 -0.45 11.48
N ALA A 155 -5.06 -0.64 10.19
CA ALA A 155 -6.07 -1.07 9.22
C ALA A 155 -6.62 -2.48 9.54
N TRP A 156 -5.76 -3.41 9.98
CA TRP A 156 -6.18 -4.74 10.43
C TRP A 156 -7.09 -4.69 11.65
N LEU A 157 -6.70 -3.92 12.67
CA LEU A 157 -7.44 -3.75 13.91
C LEU A 157 -8.82 -3.13 13.63
N ALA A 158 -8.85 -2.06 12.83
CA ALA A 158 -10.08 -1.42 12.41
C ALA A 158 -10.99 -2.40 11.64
N GLY A 159 -10.42 -3.22 10.75
CA GLY A 159 -11.14 -4.26 10.02
C GLY A 159 -11.72 -5.38 10.90
N ARG A 160 -11.15 -5.60 12.08
CA ARG A 160 -11.68 -6.52 13.11
C ARG A 160 -12.69 -5.86 14.05
N GLY A 161 -12.94 -4.56 13.90
CA GLY A 161 -13.84 -3.79 14.76
C GLY A 161 -13.21 -3.28 16.06
N PHE A 162 -11.88 -3.31 16.18
CA PHE A 162 -11.19 -2.64 17.28
C PHE A 162 -11.16 -1.12 17.06
N ALA A 163 -11.26 -0.34 18.14
CA ALA A 163 -11.12 1.10 18.05
C ALA A 163 -9.64 1.48 17.83
N VAL A 164 -9.37 2.25 16.77
CA VAL A 164 -8.04 2.71 16.38
C VAL A 164 -8.01 4.24 16.38
N GLY A 165 -6.95 4.85 16.92
CA GLY A 165 -6.75 6.30 16.95
C GLY A 165 -6.22 6.82 18.31
N PRO A 166 -5.73 8.07 18.37
CA PRO A 166 -5.02 8.63 19.54
C PRO A 166 -5.87 8.77 20.82
N SER A 167 -7.14 8.37 20.80
CA SER A 167 -8.09 8.54 21.91
C SER A 167 -8.72 7.22 22.39
N THR A 168 -8.20 6.06 21.95
CA THR A 168 -8.76 4.76 22.31
C THR A 168 -8.10 4.24 23.59
N SER A 169 -8.90 4.06 24.65
CA SER A 169 -8.44 3.36 25.86
C SER A 169 -8.20 1.87 25.53
N ALA A 170 -7.29 1.21 26.24
CA ALA A 170 -6.79 -0.16 26.01
C ALA A 170 -7.86 -1.28 25.91
N THR A 171 -9.15 -0.95 26.06
CA THR A 171 -10.31 -1.85 25.93
C THR A 171 -11.13 -1.63 24.66
N GLY A 172 -10.72 -0.73 23.76
CA GLY A 172 -11.35 -0.57 22.44
C GLY A 172 -12.76 0.02 22.45
N LEU A 173 -13.24 0.58 23.57
CA LEU A 173 -14.46 1.38 23.58
C LEU A 173 -14.12 2.88 23.56
N PRO A 174 -14.86 3.71 22.78
CA PRO A 174 -14.80 5.14 22.97
C PRO A 174 -15.19 5.44 24.43
N ARG A 175 -14.46 6.35 25.09
CA ARG A 175 -14.79 6.80 26.44
C ARG A 175 -16.11 7.58 26.37
N GLU A 176 -17.22 6.85 26.40
CA GLU A 176 -18.58 7.42 26.50
C GLU A 176 -18.67 8.20 27.81
N THR A 177 -18.93 9.50 27.72
CA THR A 177 -19.43 10.26 28.87
C THR A 177 -20.72 9.62 29.36
N ARG A 178 -20.95 9.62 30.68
CA ARG A 178 -22.13 8.99 31.32
C ARG A 178 -23.46 9.44 30.68
N GLU A 179 -23.47 10.64 30.12
CA GLU A 179 -24.57 11.26 29.39
C GLU A 179 -24.86 10.58 28.04
N ALA A 180 -23.84 10.21 27.27
CA ALA A 180 -23.99 9.50 25.99
C ALA A 180 -24.65 8.12 26.14
N ARG A 181 -24.36 7.43 27.26
CA ARG A 181 -24.95 6.13 27.59
C ARG A 181 -26.44 6.26 27.98
N ALA A 182 -26.84 7.36 28.62
CA ALA A 182 -28.24 7.63 28.95
C ALA A 182 -29.06 7.98 27.69
N ALA A 183 -28.50 8.83 26.82
CA ALA A 183 -29.12 9.21 25.54
C ALA A 183 -29.31 8.00 24.61
N ARG A 184 -28.35 7.08 24.57
CA ARG A 184 -28.43 5.87 23.74
C ARG A 184 -29.44 4.85 24.26
N ARG A 185 -29.61 4.72 25.59
CA ARG A 185 -30.69 3.90 26.17
C ARG A 185 -32.07 4.46 25.85
N ALA A 186 -32.23 5.78 25.83
CA ALA A 186 -33.46 6.43 25.42
C ALA A 186 -33.76 6.22 23.91
N ALA A 187 -32.74 6.31 23.06
CA ALA A 187 -32.88 6.11 21.62
C ALA A 187 -33.13 4.63 21.21
N ALA A 188 -32.54 3.67 21.93
CA ALA A 188 -32.70 2.25 21.66
C ALA A 188 -34.09 1.70 22.02
N ALA A 189 -34.85 2.40 22.87
CA ALA A 189 -36.24 2.05 23.17
C ALA A 189 -37.22 2.44 22.04
N ALA A 190 -36.79 3.26 21.06
CA ALA A 190 -37.67 3.82 20.03
C ALA A 190 -37.50 3.21 18.63
N ALA A 191 -36.46 2.41 18.34
CA ALA A 191 -36.17 1.93 16.99
C ALA A 191 -36.13 0.39 16.93
N GLY A 192 -37.18 -0.20 16.35
CA GLY A 192 -37.22 -1.60 15.97
C GLY A 192 -36.47 -1.91 14.67
N ARG A 193 -35.83 -3.09 14.64
CA ARG A 193 -35.30 -3.89 13.51
C ARG A 193 -34.26 -3.26 12.56
N GLY A 194 -33.16 -4.01 12.39
CA GLY A 194 -32.31 -3.98 11.20
C GLY A 194 -30.82 -3.94 11.51
N ARG A 195 -30.20 -5.07 11.87
CA ARG A 195 -28.74 -5.16 12.00
C ARG A 195 -28.15 -5.57 10.66
N ALA A 196 -27.52 -4.62 9.96
CA ALA A 196 -26.62 -4.92 8.86
C ALA A 196 -25.24 -5.29 9.43
N GLU A 197 -24.74 -6.46 9.06
CA GLU A 197 -23.43 -6.96 9.43
C GLU A 197 -22.33 -6.17 8.71
N PRO A 198 -21.28 -5.67 9.39
CA PRO A 198 -20.16 -5.04 8.73
C PRO A 198 -19.26 -6.12 8.10
N VAL A 199 -19.47 -6.38 6.82
CA VAL A 199 -18.59 -7.24 6.01
C VAL A 199 -17.64 -6.34 5.24
N SER A 200 -16.44 -6.08 5.74
CA SER A 200 -15.39 -5.38 4.97
C SER A 200 -14.02 -5.47 5.65
N PHE A 201 -12.97 -5.46 4.83
CA PHE A 201 -11.52 -5.44 5.17
C PHE A 201 -10.78 -6.77 5.32
N SER A 202 -11.44 -7.90 5.62
CA SER A 202 -10.76 -9.21 5.59
C SER A 202 -10.03 -9.43 4.26
N TYR A 203 -10.61 -9.04 3.12
CA TYR A 203 -10.04 -9.33 1.80
C TYR A 203 -8.70 -8.64 1.48
N ILE A 204 -8.39 -7.45 2.01
CA ILE A 204 -7.13 -6.76 1.70
C ILE A 204 -5.97 -7.47 2.38
N ILE A 205 -6.13 -7.81 3.67
CA ILE A 205 -5.12 -8.53 4.42
C ILE A 205 -5.09 -10.02 4.03
N PHE A 206 -6.25 -10.62 3.72
CA PHE A 206 -6.31 -12.00 3.21
C PHE A 206 -5.69 -12.13 1.82
N THR A 207 -5.75 -11.11 0.96
CA THR A 207 -5.04 -11.12 -0.35
C THR A 207 -3.53 -10.83 -0.18
N ILE A 208 -3.12 -10.07 0.84
CA ILE A 208 -1.71 -9.73 1.11
C ILE A 208 -0.96 -10.87 1.85
N PHE A 209 -1.65 -11.60 2.74
CA PHE A 209 -1.05 -12.63 3.60
C PHE A 209 -1.29 -14.08 3.16
N HIS A 210 -2.00 -14.32 2.06
CA HIS A 210 -2.04 -15.66 1.46
C HIS A 210 -0.78 -15.89 0.63
N PHE A 211 0.27 -16.37 1.31
CA PHE A 211 1.19 -17.33 0.72
C PHE A 211 0.56 -18.72 0.78
#